data_AF-A5V1W7-F1
#
_entry.id   AF-A5V1W7-F1
#
_cell.length_a   1.000
_cell.length_b   1.000
_cell.length_c   1.000
_cell.angle_alpha   90.00
_cell.angle_beta   90.00
_cell.angle_gamma   90.00
#
_symmetry.space_group_name_H-M   'P 1'
#
loop_
_entity.id
_entity.type
_entity.pdbx_description
1 polymer ?
#
loop_
_entity_poly.entity_id
_entity_poly.type
_entity_poly.pdbx_seq_one_letter_code
_entity_poly.pdbx_strand_id
1 'polypeptide(L)'
;MGARFSRPRLIDEHDPRYRAHVEQMKLLRINQRAIRPPRARDLFGSEAEAALRDWLAQQVPLSERRIVEYLEHRGRQAITKYRELDAVWLPEPKTIHVFEIKASMKATSLRRAVRQLRDTQTILRMLFPRVHTTILLVDTGIPQTPEEAAAQRAEWIAKHPDRQPPADPPPTLAGVLASLSQVRLVDTLAELPDNPDLVGLIRFSVDDIIALAGAENLHLDWDEEEDEEEDADEEPGATGQYFYSSESETDEEENPIAAALRKALEGRNT
;
A
#
# COMPACT_ATOMS: atom_id res chain seq x y z
N MET A 1 3.11 28.14 -6.74
CA MET A 1 2.37 26.97 -6.23
C MET A 1 2.84 26.70 -4.81
N GLY A 2 1.93 26.55 -3.85
CA GLY A 2 2.29 26.17 -2.47
C GLY A 2 2.75 24.71 -2.40
N ALA A 3 3.50 24.35 -1.37
CA ALA A 3 3.93 22.96 -1.16
C ALA A 3 2.73 22.05 -0.84
N ARG A 4 2.60 20.92 -1.53
CA ARG A 4 1.49 19.95 -1.33
C ARG A 4 1.49 19.34 0.08
N PHE A 5 2.67 19.16 0.68
CA PHE A 5 2.84 18.55 2.00
C PHE A 5 3.59 19.49 2.96
N SER A 6 3.36 19.35 4.26
CA SER A 6 4.12 20.10 5.27
C SER A 6 4.10 19.44 6.65
N ARG A 7 4.99 19.90 7.55
CA ARG A 7 5.11 19.48 8.96
C ARG A 7 5.16 17.95 9.18
N PRO A 8 6.00 17.21 8.43
CA PRO A 8 6.08 15.78 8.67
C PRO A 8 6.70 15.46 10.02
N ARG A 9 6.30 14.33 10.60
CA ARG A 9 6.89 13.70 11.77
C ARG A 9 6.98 12.21 11.51
N LEU A 10 8.14 11.61 11.78
CA LEU A 10 8.30 10.17 11.82
C LEU A 10 8.05 9.69 13.26
N ILE A 11 7.03 8.87 13.47
CA ILE A 11 6.55 8.42 14.77
C ILE A 11 6.40 6.89 14.78
N ASP A 12 6.24 6.32 15.97
CA ASP A 12 5.90 4.91 16.16
C ASP A 12 4.40 4.76 16.48
N GLU A 13 3.97 3.51 16.64
CA GLU A 13 2.56 3.16 16.91
C GLU A 13 2.06 3.60 18.31
N HIS A 14 2.97 4.01 19.20
CA HIS A 14 2.62 4.45 20.56
C HIS A 14 2.30 5.96 20.62
N ASP A 15 2.48 6.72 19.52
CA ASP A 15 2.14 8.14 19.49
C ASP A 15 0.64 8.36 19.82
N PRO A 16 0.31 9.19 20.83
CA PRO A 16 -1.06 9.39 21.27
C PRO A 16 -2.02 9.88 20.17
N ARG A 17 -1.54 10.69 19.23
CA ARG A 17 -2.38 11.24 18.14
C ARG A 17 -2.69 10.18 17.10
N TYR A 18 -1.69 9.37 16.75
CA TYR A 18 -1.90 8.25 15.84
C TYR A 18 -2.84 7.21 16.45
N ARG A 19 -2.68 6.86 17.74
CA ARG A 19 -3.60 5.95 18.42
C ARG A 19 -5.04 6.44 18.43
N ALA A 20 -5.27 7.72 18.76
CA ALA A 20 -6.59 8.32 18.72
C ALA A 20 -7.20 8.29 17.31
N HIS A 21 -6.39 8.53 16.27
CA HIS A 21 -6.82 8.42 14.87
C HIS A 21 -7.25 6.99 14.52
N VAL A 22 -6.46 5.97 14.87
CA VAL A 22 -6.80 4.56 14.63
C VAL A 22 -8.08 4.15 15.35
N GLU A 23 -8.25 4.58 16.61
CA GLU A 23 -9.47 4.32 17.39
C GLU A 23 -10.71 4.95 16.75
N GLN A 24 -10.61 6.20 16.29
CA GLN A 24 -11.70 6.87 15.56
C GLN A 24 -12.06 6.09 14.27
N MET A 25 -11.07 5.64 13.51
CA MET A 25 -11.30 4.87 12.29
C MET A 25 -11.96 3.51 12.57
N LYS A 26 -11.58 2.82 13.65
CA LYS A 26 -12.23 1.58 14.08
C LYS A 26 -13.70 1.80 14.40
N LEU A 27 -14.04 2.88 15.10
CA LEU A 27 -15.44 3.22 15.42
C LEU A 27 -16.26 3.49 14.16
N LEU A 28 -15.71 4.23 13.19
CA LEU A 28 -16.38 4.49 11.91
C LEU A 28 -16.67 3.19 11.14
N ARG A 29 -15.71 2.26 11.08
CA ARG A 29 -15.89 0.95 10.41
C ARG A 29 -16.93 0.06 11.08
N ILE A 30 -16.99 0.05 12.41
CA ILE A 30 -17.99 -0.74 13.15
C ILE A 30 -19.40 -0.25 12.82
N ASN A 31 -19.57 1.06 12.65
CA ASN A 31 -20.87 1.68 12.37
C ASN A 31 -21.37 1.48 10.93
N GLN A 32 -20.53 1.04 9.98
CA GLN A 32 -20.85 0.89 8.56
C GLN A 32 -21.14 -0.57 8.12
N ARG A 33 -21.34 -1.51 9.04
CA ARG A 33 -21.14 -2.95 8.76
C ARG A 33 -22.18 -3.62 7.84
N ALA A 34 -21.71 -4.01 6.64
CA ALA A 34 -21.48 -5.42 6.30
C ALA A 34 -19.97 -5.61 6.00
N ILE A 35 -19.17 -6.13 6.95
CA ILE A 35 -17.74 -6.42 6.70
C ILE A 35 -17.67 -7.85 6.18
N ARG A 36 -17.26 -8.01 4.92
CA ARG A 36 -16.86 -9.31 4.38
C ARG A 36 -15.56 -9.78 5.09
N PRO A 37 -15.40 -11.09 5.34
CA PRO A 37 -14.13 -11.64 5.79
C PRO A 37 -12.99 -11.29 4.82
N PRO A 38 -11.73 -11.16 5.30
CA PRO A 38 -10.57 -11.01 4.42
C PRO A 38 -10.43 -12.24 3.52
N ARG A 39 -10.03 -12.02 2.26
CA ARG A 39 -9.77 -13.09 1.29
C ARG A 39 -8.44 -13.78 1.58
N ALA A 40 -8.26 -15.01 1.13
CA ALA A 40 -7.01 -15.77 1.24
C ALA A 40 -5.82 -14.97 0.68
N ARG A 41 -6.03 -14.25 -0.43
CA ARG A 41 -5.02 -13.37 -1.03
C ARG A 41 -4.61 -12.20 -0.13
N ASP A 42 -5.56 -11.58 0.56
CA ASP A 42 -5.27 -10.48 1.50
C ASP A 42 -4.48 -11.02 2.70
N LEU A 43 -4.85 -12.21 3.17
CA LEU A 43 -4.15 -12.90 4.26
C LEU A 43 -2.70 -13.21 3.84
N PHE A 44 -2.49 -13.86 2.68
CA PHE A 44 -1.15 -14.13 2.18
C PHE A 44 -0.32 -12.86 2.01
N GLY A 45 -0.90 -11.79 1.46
CA GLY A 45 -0.21 -10.52 1.33
C GLY A 45 0.34 -10.01 2.66
N SER A 46 -0.45 -10.11 3.73
CA SER A 46 -0.03 -9.72 5.08
C SER A 46 1.01 -10.68 5.71
N GLU A 47 0.90 -11.97 5.43
CA GLU A 47 1.83 -13.00 5.92
C GLU A 47 3.19 -12.89 5.23
N ALA A 48 3.19 -12.68 3.92
CA ALA A 48 4.40 -12.43 3.13
C ALA A 48 5.09 -11.12 3.54
N GLU A 49 4.31 -10.08 3.85
CA GLU A 49 4.84 -8.83 4.43
C GLU A 49 5.55 -9.09 5.77
N ALA A 50 4.91 -9.83 6.67
CA ALA A 50 5.49 -10.18 7.97
C ALA A 50 6.78 -11.01 7.82
N ALA A 51 6.76 -12.05 6.99
CA ALA A 51 7.91 -12.91 6.74
C ALA A 51 9.10 -12.13 6.17
N LEU A 52 8.87 -11.25 5.19
CA LEU A 52 9.93 -10.41 4.62
C LEU A 52 10.43 -9.35 5.59
N ARG A 53 9.58 -8.81 6.45
CA ARG A 53 10.00 -7.87 7.49
C ARG A 53 10.90 -8.57 8.51
N ASP A 54 10.56 -9.79 8.92
CA ASP A 54 11.39 -10.59 9.83
C ASP A 54 12.73 -10.97 9.20
N TRP A 55 12.72 -11.39 7.93
CA TRP A 55 13.95 -11.59 7.16
C TRP A 55 14.80 -10.32 7.09
N LEU A 56 14.20 -9.18 6.79
CA LEU A 56 14.89 -7.90 6.70
C LEU A 56 15.49 -7.46 8.05
N ALA A 57 14.79 -7.71 9.16
CA ALA A 57 15.27 -7.44 10.52
C ALA A 57 16.53 -8.24 10.89
N GLN A 58 16.75 -9.39 10.26
CA GLN A 58 17.99 -10.17 10.43
C GLN A 58 19.18 -9.55 9.68
N GLN A 59 18.92 -8.72 8.67
CA GLN A 59 19.95 -8.09 7.84
C GLN A 59 20.29 -6.67 8.30
N VAL A 60 19.29 -5.90 8.74
CA VAL A 60 19.44 -4.50 9.14
C VAL A 60 18.65 -4.16 10.40
N PRO A 61 19.11 -3.21 11.24
CA PRO A 61 18.37 -2.79 12.42
C PRO A 61 17.16 -1.93 12.01
N LEU A 62 15.98 -2.56 11.99
CA LEU A 62 14.73 -1.87 11.68
C LEU A 62 14.31 -0.94 12.82
N SER A 63 13.68 0.17 12.44
CA SER A 63 13.15 1.19 13.32
C SER A 63 11.64 1.01 13.49
N GLU A 64 11.17 1.01 14.74
CA GLU A 64 9.73 1.03 15.05
C GLU A 64 9.04 2.33 14.66
N ARG A 65 9.81 3.40 14.41
CA ARG A 65 9.29 4.66 13.88
C ARG A 65 8.99 4.52 12.39
N ARG A 66 7.88 3.85 12.08
CA ARG A 66 7.44 3.50 10.72
C ARG A 66 6.20 4.26 10.25
N ILE A 67 5.76 5.26 11.00
CA ILE A 67 4.54 6.01 10.70
C ILE A 67 4.92 7.46 10.40
N VAL A 68 4.49 7.94 9.24
CA VAL A 68 4.70 9.33 8.81
C VAL A 68 3.41 10.10 9.01
N GLU A 69 3.37 10.95 10.03
CA GLU A 69 2.35 12.00 10.18
C GLU A 69 2.74 13.18 9.30
N TYR A 70 1.82 13.76 8.54
CA TYR A 70 2.06 14.97 7.75
C TYR A 70 0.76 15.72 7.47
N LEU A 71 0.87 17.00 7.10
CA LEU A 71 -0.25 17.78 6.59
C LEU A 71 -0.27 17.72 5.06
N GLU A 72 -1.39 17.31 4.47
CA GLU A 72 -1.65 17.46 3.02
C GLU A 72 -2.54 18.69 2.77
N HIS A 73 -2.10 19.56 1.87
CA HIS A 73 -2.81 20.78 1.51
C HIS A 73 -3.78 20.51 0.35
N ARG A 74 -5.06 20.78 0.57
CA ARG A 74 -6.13 20.76 -0.44
C ARG A 74 -6.79 22.14 -0.49
N GLY A 75 -6.46 22.92 -1.51
CA GLY A 75 -6.92 24.31 -1.62
C GLY A 75 -6.42 25.17 -0.45
N ARG A 76 -7.35 25.65 0.39
CA ARG A 76 -7.04 26.46 1.59
C ARG A 76 -6.96 25.64 2.88
N GLN A 77 -7.29 24.36 2.83
CA GLN A 77 -7.34 23.48 3.99
C GLN A 77 -6.10 22.58 4.05
N ALA A 78 -5.68 22.25 5.27
CA ALA A 78 -4.61 21.30 5.54
C ALA A 78 -5.14 20.19 6.41
N ILE A 79 -4.98 18.94 5.97
CA ILE A 79 -5.52 17.76 6.63
C ILE A 79 -4.37 16.92 7.15
N THR A 80 -4.41 16.55 8.43
CA THR A 80 -3.45 15.60 9.00
C THR A 80 -3.71 14.22 8.41
N LYS A 81 -2.68 13.63 7.83
CA LYS A 81 -2.67 12.26 7.33
C LYS A 81 -1.55 11.48 7.99
N TYR A 82 -1.79 10.18 8.08
CA TYR A 82 -0.81 9.20 8.54
C TYR A 82 -0.57 8.23 7.39
N ARG A 83 0.70 7.91 7.16
CA ARG A 83 1.11 6.84 6.26
C ARG A 83 1.93 5.84 7.05
N GLU A 84 1.51 4.59 7.04
CA GLU A 84 2.29 3.49 7.58
C GLU A 84 3.27 3.01 6.51
N LEU A 85 4.52 2.82 6.92
CA LEU A 85 5.60 2.27 6.10
C LEU A 85 5.83 0.82 6.54
N ASP A 86 6.04 -0.08 5.58
CA ASP A 86 6.13 -1.51 5.88
C ASP A 86 7.40 -1.81 6.70
N ALA A 87 8.53 -1.23 6.29
CA ALA A 87 9.77 -1.27 7.06
C ALA A 87 10.61 0.02 6.90
N VAL A 88 11.33 0.38 7.96
CA VAL A 88 12.22 1.55 7.99
C VAL A 88 13.57 1.17 8.58
N TRP A 89 14.64 1.55 7.91
CA TRP A 89 16.01 1.49 8.42
C TRP A 89 16.59 2.91 8.46
N LEU A 90 17.25 3.25 9.58
CA LEU A 90 17.90 4.54 9.80
C LEU A 90 19.42 4.31 9.91
N PRO A 91 20.14 4.12 8.78
CA PRO A 91 21.58 3.83 8.82
C PRO A 91 22.40 4.96 9.42
N GLU A 92 21.97 6.20 9.19
CA GLU A 92 22.66 7.42 9.64
C GLU A 92 21.63 8.49 10.04
N PRO A 93 21.97 9.48 10.89
CA PRO A 93 21.02 10.52 11.31
C PRO A 93 20.38 11.34 10.18
N LYS A 94 21.02 11.39 9.01
CA LYS A 94 20.57 12.16 7.83
C LYS A 94 20.04 11.28 6.69
N THR A 95 19.92 9.97 6.93
CA THR A 95 19.58 8.99 5.91
C THR A 95 18.49 8.09 6.43
N ILE A 96 17.43 7.93 5.63
CA ILE A 96 16.37 6.96 5.88
C ILE A 96 16.26 6.04 4.66
N HIS A 97 16.07 4.76 4.93
CA HIS A 97 15.77 3.74 3.93
C HIS A 97 14.38 3.18 4.23
N VAL A 98 13.47 3.31 3.26
CA VAL A 98 12.10 2.79 3.37
C VAL A 98 11.96 1.57 2.48
N PHE A 99 11.38 0.52 3.03
CA PHE A 99 11.04 -0.69 2.31
C PHE A 99 9.53 -0.76 2.16
N GLU A 100 9.08 -0.96 0.92
CA GLU A 100 7.69 -1.24 0.56
C GLU A 100 7.60 -2.70 0.15
N ILE A 101 6.73 -3.46 0.78
CA ILE A 101 6.53 -4.89 0.51
C ILE A 101 5.23 -5.06 -0.27
N LYS A 102 5.28 -5.85 -1.33
CA LYS A 102 4.15 -6.06 -2.24
C LYS A 102 4.11 -7.51 -2.70
N ALA A 103 3.02 -8.21 -2.42
CA ALA A 103 2.69 -9.47 -3.09
C ALA A 103 1.80 -9.19 -4.30
N SER A 104 2.19 -9.64 -5.49
CA SER A 104 1.41 -9.38 -6.71
C SER A 104 1.67 -10.37 -7.82
N MET A 105 0.61 -10.66 -8.59
CA MET A 105 0.69 -11.36 -9.88
C MET A 105 0.75 -10.39 -11.08
N LYS A 106 0.57 -9.09 -10.85
CA LYS A 106 0.48 -8.07 -11.90
C LYS A 106 1.73 -7.21 -11.87
N ALA A 107 2.56 -7.26 -12.92
CA ALA A 107 3.74 -6.40 -13.04
C ALA A 107 3.39 -4.90 -12.98
N THR A 108 2.18 -4.52 -13.42
CA THR A 108 1.69 -3.12 -13.40
C THR A 108 1.55 -2.55 -11.99
N SER A 109 1.44 -3.39 -10.96
CA SER A 109 1.42 -2.97 -9.55
C SER A 109 2.67 -2.16 -9.18
N LEU A 110 3.82 -2.43 -9.80
CA LEU A 110 5.06 -1.69 -9.61
C LEU A 110 4.93 -0.21 -9.99
N ARG A 111 4.17 0.13 -11.04
CA ARG A 111 3.97 1.53 -11.44
C ARG A 111 3.30 2.32 -10.32
N ARG A 112 2.32 1.69 -9.65
CA ARG A 112 1.60 2.26 -8.52
C ARG A 112 2.50 2.37 -7.29
N ALA A 113 3.23 1.32 -6.95
CA ALA A 113 4.17 1.32 -5.83
C ALA A 113 5.22 2.44 -5.98
N VAL A 114 5.81 2.58 -7.17
CA VAL A 114 6.77 3.65 -7.46
C VAL A 114 6.16 5.04 -7.33
N ARG A 115 4.90 5.23 -7.76
CA ARG A 115 4.18 6.50 -7.56
C ARG A 115 3.96 6.80 -6.08
N GLN A 116 3.54 5.81 -5.29
CA GLN A 116 3.35 5.95 -3.84
C GLN A 116 4.66 6.26 -3.12
N LEU A 117 5.77 5.64 -3.55
CA LEU A 117 7.10 5.90 -3.03
C LEU A 117 7.60 7.32 -3.34
N ARG A 118 7.26 7.90 -4.49
CA ARG A 118 7.60 9.31 -4.80
C ARG A 118 6.96 10.31 -3.84
N ASP A 119 5.69 10.11 -3.50
CA ASP A 119 5.02 10.95 -2.49
C ASP A 119 5.69 10.74 -1.11
N THR A 120 6.02 9.50 -0.76
CA THR A 120 6.76 9.17 0.47
C THR A 120 8.14 9.82 0.53
N GLN A 121 8.92 9.76 -0.55
CA GLN A 121 10.21 10.45 -0.68
C GLN A 121 10.04 11.96 -0.52
N THR A 122 9.02 12.56 -1.15
CA THR A 122 8.76 14.00 -1.07
C THR A 122 8.52 14.44 0.37
N ILE A 123 7.72 13.67 1.13
CA ILE A 123 7.41 13.97 2.53
C ILE A 123 8.65 13.77 3.40
N LEU A 124 9.34 12.62 3.26
CA LEU A 124 10.49 12.28 4.09
C LEU A 124 11.72 13.16 3.82
N ARG A 125 11.88 13.69 2.61
CA ARG A 125 12.97 14.63 2.27
C ARG A 125 12.93 15.93 3.07
N MET A 126 11.80 16.26 3.71
CA MET A 126 11.69 17.39 4.64
C MET A 126 12.31 17.07 6.02
N LEU A 127 12.49 15.79 6.36
CA LEU A 127 13.09 15.31 7.61
C LEU A 127 14.54 14.83 7.40
N PHE A 128 14.79 14.14 6.29
CA PHE A 128 16.07 13.49 5.98
C PHE A 128 16.59 13.95 4.62
N PRO A 129 17.82 14.48 4.53
CA PRO A 129 18.42 14.85 3.25
C PRO A 129 18.55 13.70 2.25
N ARG A 130 18.76 12.47 2.73
CA ARG A 130 18.88 11.26 1.90
C ARG A 130 17.75 10.29 2.23
N VAL A 131 16.93 9.97 1.22
CA VAL A 131 15.80 9.04 1.34
C VAL A 131 15.94 7.96 0.27
N HIS A 132 16.35 6.76 0.69
CA HIS A 132 16.41 5.59 -0.17
C HIS A 132 15.09 4.82 -0.08
N THR A 133 14.68 4.23 -1.19
CA THR A 133 13.47 3.41 -1.24
C THR A 133 13.73 2.10 -1.97
N THR A 134 13.16 1.03 -1.44
CA THR A 134 13.27 -0.31 -2.02
C THR A 134 11.91 -0.98 -2.02
N ILE A 135 11.56 -1.61 -3.12
CA ILE A 135 10.40 -2.50 -3.21
C ILE A 135 10.90 -3.93 -3.01
N LEU A 136 10.31 -4.64 -2.05
CA LEU A 136 10.44 -6.09 -1.93
C LEU A 136 9.18 -6.70 -2.57
N LEU A 137 9.33 -7.21 -3.78
CA LEU A 137 8.24 -7.76 -4.57
C LEU A 137 8.18 -9.28 -4.38
N VAL A 138 7.09 -9.76 -3.79
CA VAL A 138 6.71 -11.17 -3.82
C VAL A 138 5.94 -11.42 -5.10
N ASP A 139 6.60 -12.13 -6.01
CA ASP A 139 6.04 -12.52 -7.28
C ASP A 139 5.14 -13.75 -7.11
N THR A 140 3.83 -13.54 -7.26
CA THR A 140 2.81 -14.58 -7.13
C THR A 140 2.27 -15.04 -8.50
N GLY A 141 3.04 -14.88 -9.58
CA GLY A 141 2.63 -15.33 -10.92
C GLY A 141 2.74 -14.28 -12.02
N ILE A 142 3.61 -13.29 -11.90
CA ILE A 142 3.91 -12.34 -12.95
C ILE A 142 4.56 -13.08 -14.13
N PRO A 143 4.07 -12.92 -15.37
CA PRO A 143 4.68 -13.57 -16.52
C PRO A 143 6.09 -13.00 -16.77
N GLN A 144 7.06 -13.89 -16.99
CA GLN A 144 8.45 -13.56 -17.27
C GLN A 144 8.69 -13.44 -18.77
N THR A 145 7.97 -14.24 -19.56
CA THR A 145 8.11 -14.31 -21.02
C THR A 145 6.83 -13.90 -21.75
N PRO A 146 6.91 -13.42 -22.99
CA PRO A 146 5.73 -13.18 -23.83
C PRO A 146 4.87 -14.44 -24.02
N GLU A 147 5.49 -15.61 -24.06
CA GLU A 147 4.81 -16.90 -24.17
C GLU A 147 3.97 -17.20 -22.92
N GLU A 148 4.53 -17.01 -21.72
CA GLU A 148 3.79 -17.14 -20.46
C GLU A 148 2.63 -16.13 -20.38
N ALA A 149 2.87 -14.88 -20.80
CA ALA A 149 1.82 -13.87 -20.83
C ALA A 149 0.67 -14.24 -21.78
N ALA A 150 0.99 -14.80 -22.95
CA ALA A 150 -0.01 -15.31 -23.89
C ALA A 150 -0.78 -16.51 -23.33
N ALA A 151 -0.08 -17.43 -22.63
CA ALA A 151 -0.71 -18.57 -21.97
C ALA A 151 -1.65 -18.14 -20.85
N GLN A 152 -1.25 -17.21 -19.99
CA GLN A 152 -2.10 -16.65 -18.93
C GLN A 152 -3.36 -15.99 -19.50
N ARG A 153 -3.23 -15.23 -20.60
CA ARG A 153 -4.40 -14.67 -21.30
C ARG A 153 -5.31 -15.76 -21.84
N ALA A 154 -4.77 -16.83 -22.43
CA ALA A 154 -5.58 -17.93 -22.94
C ALA A 154 -6.32 -18.68 -21.82
N GLU A 155 -5.65 -18.92 -20.69
CA GLU A 155 -6.26 -19.52 -19.50
C GLU A 155 -7.39 -18.64 -18.95
N TRP A 156 -7.16 -17.33 -18.84
CA TRP A 156 -8.17 -16.38 -18.43
C TRP A 156 -9.41 -16.42 -19.33
N ILE A 157 -9.23 -16.46 -20.65
CA ILE A 157 -10.34 -16.54 -21.62
C ILE A 157 -11.13 -17.84 -21.45
N ALA A 158 -10.44 -18.94 -21.13
CA ALA A 158 -11.08 -20.22 -20.87
C ALA A 158 -11.86 -20.24 -19.54
N LYS A 159 -11.36 -19.55 -18.50
CA LYS A 159 -12.05 -19.40 -17.20
C LYS A 159 -13.24 -18.45 -17.27
N HIS A 160 -13.19 -17.42 -18.13
CA HIS A 160 -14.21 -16.38 -18.23
C HIS A 160 -14.80 -16.26 -19.66
N PRO A 161 -15.49 -17.30 -20.18
CA PRO A 161 -16.01 -17.29 -21.54
C PRO A 161 -17.08 -16.20 -21.80
N ASP A 162 -17.75 -15.74 -20.76
CA ASP A 162 -18.82 -14.73 -20.83
C ASP A 162 -18.31 -13.29 -20.73
N ARG A 163 -17.02 -13.06 -20.45
CA ARG A 163 -16.41 -11.73 -20.32
C ARG A 163 -15.72 -11.31 -21.62
N GLN A 164 -15.69 -10.00 -21.89
CA GLN A 164 -14.91 -9.48 -23.01
C GLN A 164 -13.42 -9.71 -22.72
N PRO A 165 -12.68 -10.39 -23.62
CA PRO A 165 -11.29 -10.70 -23.36
C PRO A 165 -10.41 -9.44 -23.37
N PRO A 166 -9.39 -9.37 -22.50
CA PRO A 166 -8.38 -8.31 -22.57
C PRO A 166 -7.81 -8.20 -23.97
N ALA A 167 -7.66 -6.98 -24.48
CA ALA A 167 -7.15 -6.75 -25.83
C ALA A 167 -5.73 -7.31 -26.00
N ASP A 168 -4.89 -7.06 -24.99
CA ASP A 168 -3.48 -7.44 -24.95
C ASP A 168 -3.21 -8.46 -23.83
N PRO A 169 -2.17 -9.30 -23.96
CA PRO A 169 -1.71 -10.14 -22.87
C PRO A 169 -1.18 -9.30 -21.69
N PRO A 170 -1.21 -9.84 -20.45
CA PRO A 170 -0.64 -9.16 -19.30
C PRO A 170 0.85 -8.83 -19.55
N PRO A 171 1.33 -7.64 -19.15
CA PRO A 171 2.71 -7.25 -19.42
C PRO A 171 3.68 -8.06 -18.55
N THR A 172 4.81 -8.45 -19.13
CA THR A 172 5.89 -9.12 -18.39
C THR A 172 6.57 -8.17 -17.41
N LEU A 173 7.23 -8.73 -16.40
CA LEU A 173 8.04 -7.94 -15.46
C LEU A 173 9.09 -7.09 -16.19
N ALA A 174 9.84 -7.71 -17.10
CA ALA A 174 10.86 -7.03 -17.91
C ALA A 174 10.25 -5.89 -18.76
N GLY A 175 9.08 -6.10 -19.35
CA GLY A 175 8.36 -5.08 -20.12
C GLY A 175 7.96 -3.88 -19.27
N VAL A 176 7.48 -4.11 -18.04
CA VAL A 176 7.16 -3.01 -17.12
C VAL A 176 8.43 -2.28 -16.66
N LEU A 177 9.50 -3.01 -16.31
CA LEU A 177 10.75 -2.40 -15.86
C LEU A 177 11.41 -1.55 -16.95
N ALA A 178 11.30 -1.93 -18.22
CA ALA A 178 11.76 -1.10 -19.35
C ALA A 178 11.07 0.28 -19.39
N SER A 179 9.84 0.38 -18.89
CA SER A 179 9.10 1.66 -18.78
C SER A 179 9.41 2.45 -17.50
N LEU A 180 10.12 1.87 -16.54
CA LEU A 180 10.42 2.44 -15.24
C LEU A 180 11.93 2.68 -15.09
N SER A 181 12.45 3.69 -15.78
CA SER A 181 13.89 4.00 -15.83
C SER A 181 14.53 4.34 -14.48
N GLN A 182 13.73 4.63 -13.46
CA GLN A 182 14.15 4.89 -12.09
C GLN A 182 14.26 3.63 -11.22
N VAL A 183 13.75 2.48 -11.67
CA VAL A 183 13.78 1.23 -10.89
C VAL A 183 15.01 0.42 -11.27
N ARG A 184 15.68 -0.17 -10.28
CA ARG A 184 16.82 -1.08 -10.47
C ARG A 184 16.50 -2.40 -9.80
N LEU A 185 16.29 -3.44 -10.61
CA LEU A 185 16.22 -4.81 -10.15
C LEU A 185 17.62 -5.25 -9.71
N VAL A 186 17.73 -5.77 -8.49
CA VAL A 186 18.96 -6.28 -7.89
C VAL A 186 18.65 -7.54 -7.09
N ASP A 187 19.66 -8.38 -6.84
CA ASP A 187 19.43 -9.68 -6.20
C ASP A 187 19.59 -9.61 -4.67
N THR A 188 20.36 -8.62 -4.17
CA THR A 188 20.69 -8.53 -2.75
C THR A 188 20.61 -7.09 -2.21
N LEU A 189 20.49 -6.96 -0.89
CA LEU A 189 20.53 -5.65 -0.21
C LEU A 189 21.86 -4.91 -0.45
N ALA A 190 22.96 -5.64 -0.65
CA ALA A 190 24.28 -5.05 -0.87
C ALA A 190 24.44 -4.39 -2.25
N GLU A 191 23.60 -4.77 -3.22
CA GLU A 191 23.60 -4.23 -4.59
C GLU A 191 22.65 -3.04 -4.75
N LEU A 192 21.94 -2.64 -3.69
CA LEU A 192 20.99 -1.54 -3.75
C LEU A 192 21.68 -0.24 -4.20
N PRO A 193 20.98 0.59 -4.99
CA PRO A 193 21.58 1.79 -5.53
C PRO A 193 21.89 2.84 -4.44
N ASP A 194 23.11 3.34 -4.45
CA ASP A 194 23.53 4.48 -3.61
C ASP A 194 22.85 5.81 -4.02
N ASN A 195 22.24 5.87 -5.20
CA ASN A 195 21.54 7.07 -5.66
C ASN A 195 20.11 7.11 -5.09
N PRO A 196 19.75 8.09 -4.24
CA PRO A 196 18.42 8.20 -3.62
C PRO A 196 17.30 8.60 -4.59
N ASP A 197 17.61 8.92 -5.85
CA ASP A 197 16.61 9.11 -6.91
C ASP A 197 16.24 7.79 -7.63
N LEU A 198 16.98 6.71 -7.38
CA LEU A 198 16.66 5.38 -7.87
C LEU A 198 15.89 4.59 -6.80
N VAL A 199 15.02 3.69 -7.27
CA VAL A 199 14.26 2.76 -6.43
C VAL A 199 14.87 1.38 -6.61
N GLY A 200 15.35 0.78 -5.53
CA GLY A 200 15.76 -0.63 -5.56
C GLY A 200 14.54 -1.54 -5.68
N LEU A 201 14.68 -2.66 -6.37
CA LEU A 201 13.68 -3.71 -6.45
C LEU A 201 14.39 -5.04 -6.18
N ILE A 202 13.94 -5.76 -5.16
CA ILE A 202 14.35 -7.14 -4.90
C ILE A 202 13.12 -8.01 -5.10
N ARG A 203 13.28 -9.09 -5.86
CA ARG A 203 12.19 -10.02 -6.17
C ARG A 203 12.35 -11.29 -5.34
N PHE A 204 11.25 -11.75 -4.79
CA PHE A 204 11.09 -13.02 -4.09
C PHE A 204 10.04 -13.84 -4.83
N SER A 205 10.29 -15.13 -4.99
CA SER A 205 9.30 -16.11 -5.40
C SER A 205 8.40 -16.53 -4.22
N VAL A 206 7.28 -17.19 -4.50
CA VAL A 206 6.47 -17.83 -3.46
C VAL A 206 7.29 -18.88 -2.69
N ASP A 207 8.16 -19.62 -3.37
CA ASP A 207 9.05 -20.60 -2.74
C ASP A 207 10.02 -19.95 -1.75
N ASP A 208 10.53 -18.75 -2.06
CA ASP A 208 11.36 -17.99 -1.11
C ASP A 208 10.56 -17.63 0.15
N ILE A 209 9.29 -17.22 0.00
CA ILE A 209 8.43 -16.90 1.16
C ILE A 209 8.09 -18.15 1.97
N ILE A 210 7.83 -19.28 1.31
CA ILE A 210 7.64 -20.58 1.98
C ILE A 210 8.90 -20.96 2.77
N ALA A 211 10.09 -20.76 2.19
CA ALA A 211 11.35 -21.03 2.87
C ALA A 211 11.58 -20.13 4.10
N LEU A 212 11.06 -18.90 4.08
CA LEU A 212 11.16 -17.96 5.20
C LEU A 212 10.14 -18.23 6.31
N ALA A 213 8.88 -18.49 5.96
CA ALA A 213 7.77 -18.56 6.91
C ALA A 213 7.34 -19.99 7.29
N GLY A 214 7.63 -20.99 6.44
CA GLY A 214 7.00 -22.31 6.50
C GLY A 214 5.61 -22.31 5.84
N ALA A 215 5.32 -23.34 5.05
CA ALA A 215 4.07 -23.42 4.29
C ALA A 215 2.82 -23.45 5.19
N GLU A 216 2.93 -24.01 6.39
CA GLU A 216 1.85 -24.09 7.38
C GLU A 216 1.42 -22.74 7.96
N ASN A 217 2.22 -21.69 7.74
CA ASN A 217 1.95 -20.33 8.21
C ASN A 217 1.45 -19.40 7.08
N LEU A 218 1.15 -19.97 5.91
CA LEU A 218 0.79 -19.22 4.71
C LEU A 218 -0.55 -19.71 4.15
N HIS A 219 -1.42 -18.78 3.79
CA HIS A 219 -2.59 -19.08 2.97
C HIS A 219 -2.17 -19.20 1.51
N LEU A 220 -1.91 -20.42 1.02
CA LEU A 220 -1.43 -20.64 -0.36
C LEU A 220 -2.56 -20.87 -1.38
N ASP A 221 -3.77 -21.20 -0.92
CA ASP A 221 -4.92 -21.51 -1.77
C ASP A 221 -5.68 -20.22 -2.18
N TRP A 222 -5.01 -19.27 -2.84
CA TRP A 222 -5.62 -18.00 -3.28
C TRP A 222 -6.18 -18.00 -4.71
N ASP A 223 -5.87 -19.04 -5.50
CA ASP A 223 -6.26 -19.12 -6.92
C ASP A 223 -7.77 -19.38 -7.09
N GLU A 224 -8.46 -19.88 -6.06
CA GLU A 224 -9.89 -20.21 -6.09
C GLU A 224 -10.81 -19.00 -5.85
N GLU A 225 -10.27 -17.88 -5.36
CA GLU A 225 -11.05 -16.69 -4.96
C GLU A 225 -11.01 -15.53 -5.99
N GLU A 226 -10.41 -15.73 -7.16
CA GLU A 226 -10.16 -14.68 -8.17
C GLU A 226 -11.42 -14.15 -8.89
N ASP A 227 -12.56 -14.84 -8.77
CA ASP A 227 -13.76 -14.61 -9.59
C ASP A 227 -14.49 -13.26 -9.37
N GLU A 228 -14.25 -12.59 -8.25
CA GLU A 228 -15.04 -11.42 -7.82
C GLU A 228 -14.43 -10.03 -8.14
N GLU A 229 -13.21 -9.93 -8.71
CA GLU A 229 -12.46 -8.66 -8.69
C GLU A 229 -12.29 -7.93 -10.03
N GLU A 230 -12.81 -8.46 -11.13
CA GLU A 230 -12.52 -7.88 -12.46
C GLU A 230 -13.39 -6.70 -12.89
N ASP A 231 -14.51 -6.44 -12.20
CA ASP A 231 -15.42 -5.33 -12.52
C ASP A 231 -15.10 -4.02 -11.76
N ALA A 232 -13.97 -3.96 -11.04
CA ALA A 232 -13.46 -2.70 -10.49
C ALA A 232 -12.52 -2.02 -11.49
N ASP A 233 -13.04 -1.69 -12.67
CA ASP A 233 -12.45 -0.62 -13.48
C ASP A 233 -12.41 0.66 -12.63
N GLU A 234 -11.20 1.02 -12.24
CA GLU A 234 -10.70 2.40 -12.18
C GLU A 234 -11.61 3.46 -11.51
N GLU A 235 -12.02 3.26 -10.26
CA GLU A 235 -12.29 4.43 -9.40
C GLU A 235 -10.97 5.02 -8.88
N PRO A 236 -10.70 6.33 -9.07
CA PRO A 236 -9.53 6.99 -8.52
C PRO A 236 -9.73 7.23 -7.01
N GLY A 237 -9.64 6.18 -6.19
CA GLY A 237 -9.87 6.33 -4.75
C GLY A 237 -9.33 5.25 -3.83
N ALA A 238 -9.21 4.00 -4.27
CA ALA A 238 -8.84 2.91 -3.36
C ALA A 238 -7.32 2.80 -3.20
N THR A 239 -6.78 3.53 -2.23
CA THR A 239 -5.40 3.44 -1.74
C THR A 239 -5.20 2.19 -0.88
N GLY A 240 -4.70 1.10 -1.48
CA GLY A 240 -4.08 0.00 -0.74
C GLY A 240 -2.86 0.53 0.03
N GLN A 241 -2.83 0.17 1.32
CA GLN A 241 -2.07 0.73 2.45
C GLN A 241 -2.48 2.17 2.85
N TYR A 242 -3.54 2.20 3.68
CA TYR A 242 -3.95 3.21 4.66
C TYR A 242 -3.64 4.68 4.30
N PHE A 243 -4.28 5.21 3.26
CA PHE A 243 -4.59 6.65 3.20
C PHE A 243 -6.02 6.85 3.63
N TYR A 244 -6.23 7.10 4.92
CA TYR A 244 -7.55 7.47 5.42
C TYR A 244 -7.57 8.96 5.73
N SER A 245 -8.05 9.76 4.77
CA SER A 245 -8.60 11.07 5.10
C SER A 245 -9.91 10.84 5.84
N SER A 246 -10.01 11.33 7.07
CA SER A 246 -11.31 11.61 7.67
C SER A 246 -11.92 12.80 6.94
N GLU A 247 -12.56 12.55 5.80
CA GLU A 247 -13.52 13.47 5.21
C GLU A 247 -14.87 12.72 5.22
N SER A 248 -15.60 12.87 6.32
CA SER A 248 -17.04 13.03 6.17
C SER A 248 -17.23 14.41 5.55
N GLU A 249 -17.64 14.44 4.29
CA GLU A 249 -18.18 15.63 3.63
C GLU A 249 -19.23 16.24 4.57
N THR A 250 -18.91 17.40 5.14
CA THR A 250 -19.93 18.35 5.57
C THR A 250 -20.12 19.29 4.41
N ASP A 251 -20.86 18.83 3.40
CA ASP A 251 -21.69 19.75 2.65
C ASP A 251 -22.63 20.41 3.66
N GLU A 252 -22.64 21.73 3.65
CA GLU A 252 -23.51 22.58 4.46
C GLU A 252 -24.98 22.48 4.00
N GLU A 253 -25.54 21.27 4.02
CA GLU A 253 -26.98 21.06 4.08
C GLU A 253 -27.32 20.48 5.46
N GLU A 254 -28.11 21.23 6.23
CA GLU A 254 -28.50 20.88 7.59
C GLU A 254 -28.96 19.42 7.68
N ASN A 255 -28.16 18.58 8.32
CA ASN A 255 -28.51 17.18 8.53
C ASN A 255 -29.88 17.10 9.25
N PRO A 256 -30.93 16.51 8.64
CA PRO A 256 -32.28 16.48 9.19
C PRO A 256 -32.34 15.78 10.55
N ILE A 257 -31.35 14.92 10.86
CA ILE A 257 -31.21 14.27 12.17
C ILE A 257 -30.73 15.26 13.23
N ALA A 258 -29.83 16.19 12.89
CA ALA A 258 -29.37 17.23 13.81
C ALA A 258 -30.47 18.25 14.13
N ALA A 259 -31.33 18.56 13.15
CA ALA A 259 -32.52 19.39 13.34
C ALA A 259 -33.57 18.68 14.23
N ALA A 260 -33.80 17.39 14.01
CA ALA A 260 -34.72 16.58 14.82
C ALA A 260 -34.25 16.45 16.28
N LEU A 261 -32.94 16.30 16.51
CA LEU A 261 -32.35 16.20 17.85
C LEU A 261 -32.46 17.51 18.64
N ARG A 262 -32.27 18.67 17.98
CA ARG A 262 -32.47 20.00 18.59
C ARG A 262 -33.93 20.20 18.99
N LYS A 263 -34.88 19.86 18.12
CA LYS A 263 -36.32 19.94 18.40
C LYS A 263 -36.76 19.05 19.56
N ALA A 264 -36.15 17.87 19.72
CA ALA A 264 -36.41 16.96 20.83
C ALA A 264 -35.81 17.44 22.17
N LEU A 265 -34.71 18.19 22.13
CA LEU A 265 -34.08 18.79 23.31
C LEU A 265 -34.79 20.07 23.77
N GLU A 266 -35.29 20.88 22.84
CA GLU A 266 -36.09 22.08 23.14
C GLU A 266 -37.47 21.74 23.72
N GLY A 267 -38.08 20.63 23.30
CA GLY A 267 -39.36 20.14 23.83
C GLY A 267 -39.28 19.49 25.22
N ARG A 268 -38.09 19.43 25.85
CA ARG A 268 -37.88 18.84 27.18
C ARG A 268 -37.70 19.86 28.31
N ASN A 269 -37.75 21.16 28.00
CA ASN A 269 -37.61 22.27 28.95
C ASN A 269 -38.90 23.11 29.12
N THR A 270 -40.07 22.51 28.89
CA THR A 270 -41.37 23.05 29.32
C THR A 270 -42.12 22.02 30.13
#